data_AF-A0A1Y6BQV2-F1
#
_entry.id   AF-A0A1Y6BQV2-F1
#
_cell.length_a   1.000
_cell.length_b   1.000
_cell.length_c   1.000
_cell.angle_alpha   90.00
_cell.angle_beta   90.00
_cell.angle_gamma   90.00
#
_symmetry.space_group_name_H-M   'P 1'
#
loop_
_entity.id
_entity.type
_entity.pdbx_description
1 polymer ?
#
loop_
_entity_poly.entity_id
_entity_poly.type
_entity_poly.pdbx_seq_one_letter_code
_entity_poly.pdbx_strand_id
1 'polypeptide(L)'
;MVITLKSKADSASPRRERSNLIFRRGGKLEYIRSGDTFRHKNGGPVEELARIISIYADSNNIPHVRFELSLRRNELGVPGGPRILALNSFRERFRERVR
;
A
#
# COMPACT_ATOMS: atom_id res chain seq x y z
N MET A 1 17.46 33.50 10.26
CA MET A 1 17.99 32.20 10.75
C MET A 1 16.80 31.40 11.29
N VAL A 2 16.30 30.42 10.53
CA VAL A 2 15.17 29.57 10.95
C VAL A 2 15.64 28.13 10.83
N ILE A 3 15.77 27.47 11.96
CA ILE A 3 16.28 26.10 12.07
C ILE A 3 15.06 25.18 11.97
N THR A 4 14.75 24.70 10.77
CA THR A 4 13.73 23.65 10.60
C THR A 4 14.36 22.30 10.91
N LEU A 5 13.92 21.72 12.02
CA LEU A 5 14.30 20.39 12.49
C LEU A 5 13.92 19.35 11.43
N LYS A 6 14.92 18.79 10.73
CA LYS A 6 14.78 17.53 10.00
C LYS A 6 14.56 16.42 11.03
N SER A 7 13.33 15.93 11.16
CA SER A 7 13.08 14.65 11.83
C SER A 7 13.81 13.54 11.08
N LYS A 8 14.88 13.01 11.70
CA LYS A 8 15.43 11.70 11.36
C LYS A 8 14.41 10.65 11.81
N ALA A 9 13.71 10.04 10.86
CA ALA A 9 12.98 8.80 11.10
C ALA A 9 13.59 7.70 10.22
N ASP A 10 14.15 6.72 10.91
CA ASP A 10 14.52 5.36 10.48
C ASP A 10 15.61 5.18 9.41
N SER A 11 16.84 5.05 9.90
CA SER A 11 17.93 4.35 9.22
C SER A 11 17.66 2.85 9.19
N ALA A 12 16.70 2.40 8.38
CA ALA A 12 16.59 0.99 8.04
C ALA A 12 17.55 0.70 6.88
N SER A 13 18.38 -0.35 7.01
CA SER A 13 19.20 -0.93 5.93
C SER A 13 18.46 -0.90 4.58
N PRO A 14 19.15 -0.75 3.44
CA PRO A 14 18.50 -0.57 2.14
C PRO A 14 17.56 -1.75 1.88
N ARG A 15 16.28 -1.58 2.25
CA ARG A 15 15.22 -2.54 2.01
C ARG A 15 15.18 -2.66 0.50
N ARG A 16 15.29 -3.88 0.00
CA ARG A 16 15.40 -4.15 -1.43
C ARG A 16 14.06 -3.80 -2.06
N GLU A 17 13.90 -2.54 -2.42
CA GLU A 17 12.70 -1.96 -3.00
C GLU A 17 12.54 -2.50 -4.41
N ARG A 18 11.30 -2.88 -4.73
CA ARG A 18 10.89 -3.41 -6.01
C ARG A 18 9.77 -2.54 -6.54
N SER A 19 9.82 -2.25 -7.83
CA SER A 19 8.75 -1.54 -8.52
C SER A 19 7.51 -2.41 -8.69
N ASN A 20 7.64 -3.75 -8.66
CA ASN A 20 6.60 -4.72 -8.95
C ASN A 20 6.81 -6.10 -8.28
N LEU A 21 5.73 -6.88 -8.20
CA LEU A 21 5.72 -8.29 -7.78
C LEU A 21 4.65 -9.10 -8.50
N ILE A 22 4.95 -10.36 -8.76
CA ILE A 22 3.99 -11.39 -9.18
C ILE A 22 3.71 -12.29 -7.98
N PHE A 23 2.44 -12.61 -7.74
CA PHE A 23 2.00 -13.51 -6.68
C PHE A 23 0.83 -14.39 -7.15
N ARG A 24 0.46 -15.41 -6.38
CA ARG A 24 -0.64 -16.33 -6.72
C ARG A 24 -1.83 -16.15 -5.77
N ARG A 25 -3.05 -15.99 -6.32
CA ARG A 25 -4.32 -15.93 -5.58
C ARG A 25 -5.35 -16.84 -6.24
N GLY A 26 -5.91 -17.80 -5.48
CA GLY A 26 -6.98 -18.68 -5.98
C GLY A 26 -6.64 -19.43 -7.27
N GLY A 27 -5.38 -19.84 -7.45
CA GLY A 27 -4.91 -20.49 -8.67
C GLY A 27 -4.44 -19.55 -9.78
N LYS A 28 -4.81 -18.26 -9.77
CA LYS A 28 -4.39 -17.26 -10.76
C LYS A 28 -3.11 -16.54 -10.33
N LEU A 29 -2.26 -16.22 -11.31
CA LEU A 29 -1.14 -15.29 -11.13
C LEU A 29 -1.67 -13.86 -11.20
N GLU A 30 -1.30 -13.07 -10.21
CA GLU A 30 -1.63 -11.65 -10.12
C GLU A 30 -0.35 -10.84 -10.05
N TYR A 31 -0.35 -9.71 -10.74
CA TYR A 31 0.78 -8.81 -10.85
C TYR A 31 0.42 -7.50 -10.17
N ILE A 32 1.14 -7.08 -9.13
CA ILE A 32 1.01 -5.74 -8.54
C ILE A 32 2.25 -4.90 -8.83
N ARG A 33 2.06 -3.59 -8.96
CA ARG A 33 3.14 -2.62 -9.10
C ARG A 33 2.86 -1.33 -8.36
N SER A 34 3.92 -0.55 -8.17
CA SER A 34 3.81 0.83 -7.69
C SER A 34 2.91 1.65 -8.62
N GLY A 35 2.02 2.45 -8.03
CA GLY A 35 0.99 3.22 -8.71
C GLY A 35 -0.35 2.51 -8.86
N ASP A 36 -0.40 1.17 -8.78
CA ASP A 36 -1.69 0.45 -8.82
C ASP A 36 -2.58 0.90 -7.66
N THR A 37 -3.87 1.02 -7.91
CA THR A 37 -4.85 1.43 -6.90
C THR A 37 -5.86 0.32 -6.67
N PHE A 38 -6.05 -0.03 -5.40
CA PHE A 38 -7.00 -1.05 -4.99
C PHE A 38 -8.10 -0.46 -4.11
N ARG A 39 -9.23 -1.14 -4.09
CA ARG A 39 -10.41 -0.78 -3.30
C ARG A 39 -10.78 -1.87 -2.31
N HIS A 40 -11.24 -1.43 -1.16
CA HIS A 40 -11.91 -2.26 -0.18
C HIS A 40 -13.27 -1.63 0.19
N LYS A 41 -14.33 -2.45 0.12
CA LYS A 41 -15.69 -2.06 0.51
C LYS A 41 -16.05 -2.76 1.81
N ASN A 42 -16.30 -1.99 2.86
CA ASN A 42 -16.68 -2.49 4.18
C ASN A 42 -18.21 -2.70 4.33
N GLY A 43 -18.92 -2.92 3.22
CA GLY A 43 -20.39 -3.06 3.21
C GLY A 43 -21.19 -1.79 3.52
N GLY A 44 -20.52 -0.71 3.96
CA GLY A 44 -21.11 0.61 4.18
C GLY A 44 -20.88 1.59 3.01
N PRO A 45 -21.26 2.87 3.18
CA PRO A 45 -21.13 3.92 2.16
C PRO A 45 -19.70 4.47 2.00
N VAL A 46 -18.75 3.95 2.77
CA VAL A 46 -17.35 4.38 2.75
C VAL A 46 -16.51 3.31 2.06
N GLU A 47 -15.78 3.71 1.03
CA GLU A 47 -14.80 2.88 0.34
C GLU A 47 -13.39 3.28 0.76
N GLU A 48 -12.53 2.30 1.02
CA GLU A 48 -11.10 2.54 1.22
C GLU A 48 -10.38 2.36 -0.11
N LEU A 49 -9.52 3.32 -0.46
CA LEU A 49 -8.66 3.27 -1.63
C LEU A 49 -7.20 3.24 -1.19
N ALA A 50 -6.46 2.27 -1.71
CA ALA A 50 -5.05 2.07 -1.43
C ALA A 50 -4.25 2.19 -2.72
N ARG A 51 -3.50 3.29 -2.86
CA ARG A 51 -2.55 3.49 -3.97
C ARG A 51 -1.18 3.00 -3.55
N ILE A 52 -0.65 1.99 -4.23
CA ILE A 52 0.68 1.45 -3.92
C ILE A 52 1.74 2.52 -4.21
N ILE A 53 2.55 2.82 -3.20
CA ILE A 53 3.71 3.71 -3.30
C ILE A 53 4.93 2.88 -3.68
N SER A 54 5.19 1.81 -2.94
CA SER A 54 6.30 0.90 -3.21
C SER A 54 6.12 -0.46 -2.57
N ILE A 55 6.96 -1.40 -3.00
CA ILE A 55 6.94 -2.78 -2.55
C ILE A 55 8.36 -3.15 -2.14
N TYR A 56 8.55 -3.81 -1.02
CA TYR A 56 9.87 -4.25 -0.57
C TYR A 56 9.79 -5.55 0.21
N ALA A 57 10.90 -6.27 0.35
CA ALA A 57 10.99 -7.41 1.27
C ALA A 57 11.72 -6.98 2.56
N ASP A 58 11.25 -7.46 3.70
CA ASP A 58 11.97 -7.29 4.98
C ASP A 58 13.13 -8.30 5.10
N SER A 59 13.80 -8.31 6.27
CA SER A 59 14.92 -9.23 6.56
C SER A 59 14.52 -10.70 6.54
N ASN A 60 13.24 -11.01 6.68
CA ASN A 60 12.69 -12.36 6.65
C ASN A 60 12.16 -12.74 5.25
N ASN A 61 12.46 -11.93 4.23
CA ASN A 61 11.94 -12.04 2.87
C ASN A 61 10.40 -11.97 2.77
N ILE A 62 9.73 -11.39 3.77
CA ILE A 62 8.28 -11.18 3.71
C ILE A 62 8.05 -9.94 2.84
N PRO A 63 7.27 -10.04 1.75
CA PRO A 63 6.94 -8.88 0.94
C PRO A 63 5.97 -7.96 1.66
N HIS A 64 6.27 -6.67 1.69
CA HIS A 64 5.46 -5.59 2.23
C HIS A 64 5.08 -4.60 1.13
N VAL A 65 3.89 -4.04 1.25
CA VAL A 65 3.33 -3.03 0.37
C VAL A 65 3.20 -1.74 1.16
N ARG A 66 3.93 -0.69 0.75
CA ARG A 66 3.71 0.67 1.21
C ARG A 66 2.68 1.32 0.30
N PHE A 67 1.65 1.95 0.87
CA PHE A 67 0.56 2.54 0.11
C PHE A 67 0.04 3.82 0.76
N GLU A 68 -0.54 4.71 -0.03
CA GLU A 68 -1.31 5.85 0.42
C GLU A 68 -2.77 5.41 0.60
N LEU A 69 -3.32 5.55 1.80
CA LEU A 69 -4.72 5.28 2.08
C LEU A 69 -5.54 6.55 1.85
N SER A 70 -6.69 6.42 1.22
CA SER A 70 -7.73 7.43 1.22
C SER A 70 -9.09 6.80 1.48
N LEU A 71 -9.95 7.51 2.20
CA LEU A 71 -11.32 7.12 2.47
C LEU A 71 -12.23 7.92 1.54
N ARG A 72 -13.10 7.26 0.82
CA ARG A 72 -14.05 7.90 -0.09
C ARG A 72 -15.47 7.66 0.40
N ARG A 73 -16.23 8.74 0.58
CA ARG A 73 -17.68 8.72 0.79
C ARG A 73 -18.30 9.63 -0.27
N ASN A 74 -19.02 9.06 -1.23
CA ASN A 74 -19.51 9.76 -2.43
C ASN A 74 -18.34 10.38 -3.24
N GLU A 75 -18.43 11.66 -3.60
CA GLU A 75 -17.38 12.38 -4.35
C GLU A 75 -16.25 12.91 -3.46
N LEU A 76 -16.40 12.85 -2.14
CA LEU A 76 -15.43 13.38 -1.19
C LEU A 76 -14.41 12.31 -0.80
N GLY A 77 -13.13 12.60 -1.05
CA GLY A 77 -11.99 11.81 -0.61
C GLY A 77 -11.26 12.46 0.55
N VAL A 78 -11.01 11.72 1.62
CA VAL A 78 -10.24 12.15 2.78
C VAL A 78 -8.93 11.35 2.84
N PRO A 79 -7.76 12.01 2.90
CA PRO A 79 -6.48 11.32 3.07
C PRO A 79 -6.44 10.55 4.40
N GLY A 80 -6.10 9.26 4.34
CA GLY A 80 -5.82 8.41 5.49
C GLY A 80 -4.32 8.32 5.83
N GLY A 81 -3.47 8.78 4.93
CA GLY A 81 -2.01 8.82 5.08
C GLY A 81 -1.32 7.52 4.62
N PRO A 82 0.02 7.50 4.66
CA PRO A 82 0.80 6.34 4.29
C PRO A 82 0.62 5.19 5.30
N ARG A 83 0.57 3.97 4.78
CA ARG A 83 0.47 2.72 5.54
C ARG A 83 1.37 1.66 4.92
N ILE A 84 1.67 0.63 5.71
CA ILE A 84 2.44 -0.53 5.28
C ILE A 84 1.70 -1.77 5.74
N LEU A 85 1.54 -2.75 4.85
CA LEU A 85 1.03 -4.07 5.18
C LEU A 85 1.90 -5.14 4.54
N ALA A 86 1.96 -6.32 5.15
CA ALA A 86 2.42 -7.51 4.47
C ALA A 86 1.55 -7.74 3.22
N LEU A 87 2.14 -8.23 2.13
CA LEU A 87 1.46 -8.44 0.86
C LEU A 87 0.20 -9.29 1.01
N ASN A 88 0.27 -10.33 1.84
CA ASN A 88 -0.88 -11.22 2.11
C ASN A 88 -2.03 -10.47 2.81
N SER A 89 -1.73 -9.67 3.83
CA SER A 89 -2.75 -8.85 4.50
C SER A 89 -3.32 -7.78 3.57
N PHE A 90 -2.48 -7.19 2.71
CA PHE A 90 -2.91 -6.22 1.71
C PHE A 90 -3.95 -6.82 0.74
N ARG A 91 -3.66 -7.98 0.15
CA ARG A 91 -4.57 -8.64 -0.82
C ARG A 91 -5.87 -9.18 -0.20
N GLU A 92 -5.84 -9.52 1.09
CA GLU A 92 -7.03 -10.02 1.79
C GLU A 92 -8.04 -8.91 1.99
N ARG A 93 -7.54 -7.71 2.35
CA ARG A 93 -8.34 -6.50 2.52
C ARG A 93 -8.73 -5.88 1.19
N PHE A 94 -7.75 -5.56 0.35
CA PHE A 94 -7.93 -4.81 -0.90
C PHE A 94 -8.05 -5.75 -2.09
N ARG A 95 -9.23 -6.34 -2.27
CA ARG A 95 -9.45 -7.42 -3.24
C ARG A 95 -9.68 -6.95 -4.67
N GLU A 96 -10.12 -5.71 -4.83
CA GLU A 96 -10.55 -5.14 -6.11
C GLU A 96 -9.50 -4.15 -6.63
N ARG A 97 -8.99 -4.38 -7.85
CA ARG A 97 -8.14 -3.40 -8.53
C ARG A 97 -9.00 -2.40 -9.30
N VAL A 98 -8.68 -1.12 -9.15
CA VAL A 98 -9.41 -0.02 -9.80
C VAL A 98 -8.61 0.59 -10.96
N ARG A 99 -7.28 0.69 -10.82
CA ARG A 99 -6.39 1.30 -11.81
C ARG A 99 -4.99 0.70 -11.75
#